data_AF-A0A8S4QU46-F1
#
_entry.id   AF-A0A8S4QU46-F1
#
_cell.length_a   1.000
_cell.length_b   1.000
_cell.length_c   1.000
_cell.angle_alpha   90.00
_cell.angle_beta   90.00
_cell.angle_gamma   90.00
#
_symmetry.space_group_name_H-M   'P 1'
#
loop_
_entity.id
_entity.type
_entity.pdbx_description
1 polymer ?
#
loop_
_entity_poly.entity_id
_entity_poly.type
_entity_poly.pdbx_seq_one_letter_code
_entity_poly.pdbx_strand_id
1 'polypeptide(L)'
;MQQSNVSATPSCSSKVVILSDVPYHGDLLSHKKRQNKASKDPKKYKRNINKELRMKGENYLGYRRDRKAKINETFKVKQDIFKPARSMKPPCTSAFCKKSKLRSCDNINEEQRKHLFENFWQNMNWEQRRSFITSHVNKIPKKITKNPESSKRTDSRTYVLTIDNVRHQVCKKMFLATLGIKDWFIRYWLTKTDCAMPPDSSTSTSNRRNPEKIEDHKYIEKFLADLPKMPSHYCRAKTSRENFRTSFHEHDTAL
;
A
#
# COMPACT_ATOMS: atom_id res chain seq x y z
N MET A 1 77.89 -25.89 13.55
CA MET A 1 78.96 -25.53 12.60
C MET A 1 78.56 -26.00 11.22
N GLN A 2 78.95 -25.23 10.22
CA GLN A 2 78.47 -25.26 8.83
C GLN A 2 78.54 -26.63 8.17
N GLN A 3 77.54 -26.93 7.33
CA GLN A 3 77.83 -27.39 5.97
C GLN A 3 76.89 -26.66 4.99
N SER A 4 77.53 -25.85 4.15
CA SER A 4 77.03 -25.23 2.93
C SER A 4 76.72 -26.28 1.87
N ASN A 5 75.68 -26.07 1.06
CA ASN A 5 75.69 -26.52 -0.32
C ASN A 5 74.89 -25.57 -1.21
N VAL A 6 75.48 -25.29 -2.38
CA VAL A 6 75.23 -24.18 -3.28
C VAL A 6 74.30 -24.60 -4.43
N SER A 7 73.34 -23.69 -4.69
CA SER A 7 72.67 -23.31 -5.94
C SER A 7 72.48 -24.32 -7.08
N ALA A 8 71.21 -24.62 -7.35
CA ALA A 8 70.72 -25.18 -8.60
C ALA A 8 70.24 -24.07 -9.56
N THR A 9 70.69 -24.10 -10.82
CA THR A 9 69.92 -23.66 -11.99
C THR A 9 70.24 -24.60 -13.16
N PRO A 10 69.24 -24.99 -13.96
CA PRO A 10 69.01 -24.34 -15.27
C PRO A 10 67.50 -24.07 -15.52
N SER A 11 67.06 -22.93 -16.07
CA SER A 11 67.10 -22.52 -17.50
C SER A 11 66.45 -23.58 -18.41
N CYS A 12 65.47 -23.38 -19.30
CA CYS A 12 64.94 -22.19 -19.97
C CYS A 12 63.59 -22.56 -20.67
N SER A 13 62.69 -21.58 -20.77
CA SER A 13 61.78 -21.32 -21.90
C SER A 13 60.76 -22.39 -22.32
N SER A 14 59.50 -22.18 -21.91
CA SER A 14 58.33 -22.55 -22.71
C SER A 14 57.62 -21.25 -23.11
N LYS A 15 57.68 -20.90 -24.40
CA LYS A 15 57.02 -19.71 -24.97
C LYS A 15 55.52 -19.78 -24.71
N VAL A 16 54.98 -18.81 -23.96
CA VAL A 16 53.54 -18.57 -23.88
C VAL A 16 53.13 -17.90 -25.18
N VAL A 17 52.40 -18.63 -26.02
CA VAL A 17 51.70 -18.05 -27.18
C VAL A 17 50.49 -17.32 -26.64
N ILE A 18 50.59 -15.99 -26.51
CA ILE A 18 49.43 -15.13 -26.23
C ILE A 18 48.67 -15.03 -27.55
N LEU A 19 47.61 -15.84 -27.68
CA LEU A 19 46.66 -15.71 -28.77
C LEU A 19 45.77 -14.48 -28.50
N SER A 20 45.67 -13.66 -29.53
CA SER A 20 45.02 -12.34 -29.65
C SER A 20 43.70 -12.16 -28.90
N ASP A 21 43.51 -10.95 -28.38
CA ASP A 21 42.31 -10.38 -27.78
C ASP A 21 41.02 -10.74 -28.52
N VAL A 22 40.34 -11.79 -28.05
CA VAL A 22 38.93 -12.00 -28.38
C VAL A 22 38.12 -11.36 -27.25
N PRO A 23 37.36 -10.28 -27.50
CA PRO A 23 36.49 -9.71 -26.47
C PRO A 23 35.49 -10.79 -26.05
N TYR A 24 35.62 -11.23 -24.80
CA TYR A 24 34.74 -12.22 -24.17
C TYR A 24 33.34 -11.61 -24.01
N HIS A 25 32.51 -11.78 -25.02
CA HIS A 25 31.09 -11.51 -24.94
C HIS A 25 30.44 -12.74 -24.32
N GLY A 26 30.26 -12.69 -23.00
CA GLY A 26 29.81 -13.80 -22.17
C GLY A 26 28.73 -14.69 -22.79
N ASP A 27 28.85 -15.98 -22.50
CA ASP A 27 28.10 -17.09 -23.08
C ASP A 27 26.60 -16.82 -23.30
N LEU A 28 26.24 -16.44 -24.54
CA LEU A 28 24.87 -16.10 -24.97
C LEU A 28 23.93 -17.34 -24.99
N LEU A 29 24.49 -18.55 -24.86
CA LEU A 29 23.74 -19.82 -24.78
C LEU A 29 23.35 -20.19 -23.35
N SER A 30 23.82 -19.44 -22.35
CA SER A 30 23.30 -19.52 -20.98
C SER A 30 21.88 -18.94 -20.96
N HIS A 31 20.90 -19.75 -21.34
CA HIS A 31 19.48 -19.57 -21.03
C HIS A 31 19.22 -19.73 -19.52
N LYS A 32 19.98 -19.05 -18.66
CA LYS A 32 19.58 -18.80 -17.29
C LYS A 32 18.42 -17.81 -17.35
N LYS A 33 17.20 -18.33 -17.57
CA LYS A 33 15.96 -17.59 -17.31
C LYS A 33 16.13 -16.96 -15.94
N ARG A 34 16.14 -15.62 -15.89
CA ARG A 34 16.08 -14.87 -14.64
C ARG A 34 14.86 -15.41 -13.88
N GLN A 35 15.11 -16.26 -12.89
CA GLN A 35 14.08 -16.72 -11.98
C GLN A 35 13.54 -15.45 -11.31
N ASN A 36 12.33 -15.03 -11.68
CA ASN A 36 11.64 -13.96 -10.98
C ASN A 36 11.45 -14.44 -9.54
N LYS A 37 12.37 -14.03 -8.64
CA LYS A 37 12.40 -14.43 -7.22
C LYS A 37 11.15 -13.99 -6.45
N ALA A 38 10.33 -13.12 -7.03
CA ALA A 38 9.06 -12.74 -6.44
C ALA A 38 8.09 -13.92 -6.53
N SER A 39 7.71 -14.47 -5.39
CA SER A 39 6.61 -15.44 -5.31
C SER A 39 5.40 -14.87 -6.07
N LYS A 40 4.80 -15.67 -6.95
CA LYS A 40 3.59 -15.26 -7.68
C LYS A 40 2.39 -15.06 -6.76
N ASP A 41 2.44 -15.58 -5.53
CA ASP A 41 1.36 -15.46 -4.55
C ASP A 41 1.29 -14.03 -3.96
N PRO A 42 0.21 -13.28 -4.23
CA PRO A 42 0.04 -11.94 -3.70
C PRO A 42 0.03 -11.87 -2.17
N LYS A 43 -0.35 -12.94 -1.46
CA LYS A 43 -0.41 -12.94 0.01
C LYS A 43 0.98 -12.83 0.64
N LYS A 44 2.03 -13.26 -0.06
CA LYS A 44 3.42 -13.18 0.42
C LYS A 44 4.04 -11.79 0.24
N TYR A 45 3.35 -10.87 -0.44
CA TYR A 45 3.87 -9.51 -0.62
C TYR A 45 3.83 -8.76 0.71
N LYS A 46 4.99 -8.25 1.14
CA LYS A 46 5.13 -7.42 2.35
C LYS A 46 4.06 -6.34 2.46
N ARG A 47 3.69 -5.70 1.33
CA ARG A 47 2.62 -4.70 1.29
C ARG A 47 1.24 -5.27 1.64
N ASN A 48 0.91 -6.46 1.10
CA ASN A 48 -0.37 -7.11 1.31
C ASN A 48 -0.47 -7.68 2.73
N ILE A 49 0.60 -8.29 3.24
CA ILE A 49 0.71 -8.73 4.64
C ILE A 49 0.43 -7.54 5.57
N ASN A 50 1.14 -6.42 5.40
CA ASN A 50 0.93 -5.24 6.25
C ASN A 50 -0.44 -4.59 6.07
N LYS A 51 -1.06 -4.70 4.89
CA LYS A 51 -2.45 -4.26 4.67
C LYS A 51 -3.39 -5.12 5.53
N GLU A 52 -3.23 -6.43 5.52
CA GLU A 52 -4.03 -7.37 6.31
C GLU A 52 -3.81 -7.22 7.82
N LEU A 53 -2.56 -7.12 8.28
CA LEU A 53 -2.24 -6.85 9.69
C LEU A 53 -2.91 -5.55 10.17
N ARG A 54 -2.84 -4.49 9.35
CA ARG A 54 -3.53 -3.21 9.63
C ARG A 54 -5.06 -3.35 9.60
N MET A 55 -5.61 -4.20 8.73
CA MET A 55 -7.04 -4.51 8.71
C MET A 55 -7.42 -5.13 10.05
N LYS A 56 -6.74 -6.19 10.48
CA LYS A 56 -7.00 -6.92 11.73
C LYS A 56 -6.70 -6.12 13.00
N GLY A 57 -6.08 -4.94 12.85
CA GLY A 57 -5.68 -4.12 13.98
C GLY A 57 -4.46 -4.67 14.71
N GLU A 58 -3.68 -5.53 14.08
CA GLU A 58 -2.44 -6.09 14.62
C GLU A 58 -1.27 -5.11 14.42
N ASN A 59 -0.11 -5.46 14.98
CA ASN A 59 1.10 -4.67 14.77
C ASN A 59 1.56 -4.75 13.30
N TYR A 60 2.10 -3.68 12.74
CA TYR A 60 2.50 -3.65 11.33
C TYR A 60 3.61 -2.65 10.99
N LEU A 61 4.22 -2.90 9.82
CA LEU A 61 5.14 -2.10 9.02
C LEU A 61 4.55 -0.79 8.45
N GLY A 62 4.70 0.36 9.10
CA GLY A 62 4.37 1.68 8.58
C GLY A 62 5.44 2.28 7.65
N TYR A 63 5.07 3.29 6.87
CA TYR A 63 5.96 4.00 5.94
C TYR A 63 6.51 5.31 6.53
N ARG A 64 7.78 5.62 6.27
CA ARG A 64 8.38 6.97 6.41
C ARG A 64 9.03 7.43 5.11
N ARG A 65 9.13 8.75 4.97
CA ARG A 65 10.00 9.40 3.99
C ARG A 65 11.37 9.63 4.61
N ASP A 66 12.41 9.21 3.92
CA ASP A 66 13.79 9.44 4.34
C ASP A 66 14.13 10.93 4.11
N ARG A 67 14.31 11.69 5.20
CA ARG A 67 14.53 13.14 5.15
C ARG A 67 15.94 13.53 4.74
N LYS A 68 16.84 12.56 4.53
CA LYS A 68 18.23 12.79 4.10
C LYS A 68 18.39 13.00 2.58
N ALA A 69 17.29 13.09 1.83
CA ALA A 69 17.36 13.40 0.40
C ALA A 69 17.96 14.80 0.21
N LYS A 70 18.97 14.91 -0.66
CA LYS A 70 19.54 16.21 -1.05
C LYS A 70 18.45 17.05 -1.72
N ILE A 71 18.64 18.37 -1.72
CA ILE A 71 17.83 19.28 -2.55
C ILE A 71 17.88 18.75 -3.99
N ASN A 72 16.72 18.43 -4.57
CA ASN A 72 16.47 17.82 -5.88
C ASN A 72 16.46 16.28 -5.99
N GLU A 73 16.57 15.54 -4.88
CA GLU A 73 16.35 14.08 -4.89
C GLU A 73 14.94 13.70 -4.41
N THR A 74 14.31 12.72 -5.08
CA THR A 74 13.03 12.17 -4.60
C THR A 74 13.22 11.47 -3.26
N PHE A 75 12.39 11.81 -2.26
CA PHE A 75 12.41 11.15 -0.95
C PHE A 75 12.22 9.63 -1.09
N LYS A 76 13.22 8.85 -0.66
CA LYS A 76 13.09 7.39 -0.58
C LYS A 76 12.07 7.03 0.50
N VAL A 77 11.05 6.26 0.15
CA VAL A 77 10.02 5.78 1.09
C VAL A 77 10.44 4.41 1.62
N LYS A 78 10.58 4.29 2.95
CA LYS A 78 10.94 3.03 3.64
C LYS A 78 9.76 2.54 4.47
N GLN A 79 9.56 1.22 4.48
CA GLN A 79 8.51 0.55 5.27
C GLN A 79 9.14 -0.17 6.47
N ASP A 80 9.47 0.61 7.49
CA ASP A 80 10.25 0.19 8.66
C ASP A 80 9.74 0.82 9.98
N ILE A 81 8.66 1.61 9.97
CA ILE A 81 8.11 2.14 11.23
C ILE A 81 7.21 1.10 11.88
N PHE A 82 7.61 0.59 13.04
CA PHE A 82 6.74 -0.23 13.86
C PHE A 82 5.47 0.53 14.29
N LYS A 83 4.30 -0.07 14.05
CA LYS A 83 3.01 0.38 14.55
C LYS A 83 2.46 -0.69 15.48
N PRO A 84 2.15 -0.38 16.75
CA PRO A 84 1.63 -1.37 17.69
C PRO A 84 0.22 -1.80 17.29
N ALA A 85 -0.17 -2.98 17.79
CA ALA A 85 -1.54 -3.45 17.67
C ALA A 85 -2.51 -2.44 18.32
N ARG A 86 -3.73 -2.40 17.79
CA ARG A 86 -4.87 -1.73 18.40
C ARG A 86 -5.14 -2.41 19.74
N SER A 87 -5.50 -1.61 20.73
CA SER A 87 -5.93 -2.12 22.03
C SER A 87 -7.13 -1.33 22.53
N MET A 88 -7.95 -1.99 23.33
CA MET A 88 -8.97 -1.30 24.12
C MET A 88 -8.28 -0.40 25.15
N LYS A 89 -8.94 0.71 25.46
CA LYS A 89 -8.51 1.63 26.52
C LYS A 89 -9.40 1.48 27.76
N PRO A 90 -9.00 2.04 28.91
CA PRO A 90 -9.83 2.03 30.11
C PRO A 90 -11.24 2.59 29.85
N PRO A 91 -12.26 2.06 30.54
CA PRO A 91 -13.63 2.52 30.41
C PRO A 91 -13.80 3.96 30.92
N CYS A 92 -14.95 4.54 30.65
CA CYS A 92 -15.28 5.85 31.22
C CYS A 92 -15.62 5.72 32.70
N THR A 93 -14.84 6.38 33.56
CA THR A 93 -15.04 6.40 35.02
C THR A 93 -15.70 7.67 35.54
N SER A 94 -16.22 8.54 34.66
CA SER A 94 -16.73 9.85 35.08
C SER A 94 -17.97 9.71 35.97
N ALA A 95 -17.99 10.42 37.11
CA ALA A 95 -19.13 10.46 38.02
C ALA A 95 -20.44 10.87 37.34
N PHE A 96 -20.37 11.77 36.34
CA PHE A 96 -21.52 12.16 35.53
C PHE A 96 -22.14 10.97 34.79
N CYS A 97 -21.32 10.13 34.13
CA CYS A 97 -21.85 8.97 33.41
C CYS A 97 -22.37 7.90 34.36
N LYS A 98 -21.75 7.72 35.54
CA LYS A 98 -22.25 6.79 36.57
C LYS A 98 -23.65 7.15 37.06
N LYS A 99 -23.94 8.45 37.23
CA LYS A 99 -25.25 8.94 37.69
C LYS A 99 -26.26 9.16 36.54
N SER A 100 -25.86 8.97 35.29
CA SER A 100 -26.67 9.35 34.14
C SER A 100 -27.70 8.27 33.82
N LYS A 101 -29.00 8.65 33.80
CA LYS A 101 -30.06 7.78 33.27
C LYS A 101 -30.03 7.68 31.74
N LEU A 102 -29.42 8.67 31.07
CA LEU A 102 -29.34 8.73 29.61
C LEU A 102 -28.14 7.96 29.06
N ARG A 103 -27.01 7.94 29.78
CA ARG A 103 -25.79 7.27 29.33
C ARG A 103 -25.54 6.03 30.16
N SER A 104 -25.60 4.87 29.52
CA SER A 104 -25.40 3.57 30.15
C SER A 104 -23.93 3.13 30.10
N CYS A 105 -23.00 4.04 30.40
CA CYS A 105 -21.56 3.69 30.41
C CYS A 105 -21.22 2.65 31.47
N ASP A 106 -21.94 2.66 32.59
CA ASP A 106 -21.71 1.76 33.73
C ASP A 106 -22.33 0.37 33.50
N ASN A 107 -23.31 0.26 32.59
CA ASN A 107 -24.03 -0.98 32.31
C ASN A 107 -23.27 -1.90 31.33
N ILE A 108 -22.11 -1.47 30.82
CA ILE A 108 -21.34 -2.22 29.84
C ILE A 108 -20.11 -2.82 30.52
N ASN A 109 -20.09 -4.15 30.61
CA ASN A 109 -19.01 -4.89 31.24
C ASN A 109 -17.78 -5.00 30.33
N GLU A 110 -16.62 -5.27 30.91
CA GLU A 110 -15.35 -5.36 30.16
C GLU A 110 -15.37 -6.46 29.09
N GLU A 111 -16.03 -7.58 29.35
CA GLU A 111 -16.20 -8.68 28.39
C GLU A 111 -17.02 -8.26 27.17
N GLN A 112 -18.12 -7.54 27.37
CA GLN A 112 -18.92 -6.99 26.27
C GLN A 112 -18.11 -5.98 25.44
N ARG A 113 -17.28 -5.16 26.10
CA ARG A 113 -16.36 -4.24 25.42
C ARG A 113 -15.36 -5.02 24.56
N LYS A 114 -14.78 -6.08 25.13
CA LYS A 114 -13.82 -6.95 24.44
C LYS A 114 -14.45 -7.61 23.21
N HIS A 115 -15.65 -8.16 23.35
CA HIS A 115 -16.39 -8.74 22.22
C HIS A 115 -16.65 -7.71 21.11
N LEU A 116 -17.08 -6.49 21.48
CA LEU A 116 -17.26 -5.40 20.52
C LEU A 116 -15.96 -5.03 19.80
N PHE A 117 -14.84 -4.96 20.53
CA PHE A 117 -13.54 -4.64 19.98
C PHE A 117 -13.05 -5.72 19.01
N GLU A 118 -13.13 -6.99 19.40
CA GLU A 118 -12.72 -8.13 18.59
C GLU A 118 -13.57 -8.24 17.32
N ASN A 119 -14.89 -8.16 17.46
CA ASN A 119 -15.79 -8.16 16.31
C ASN A 119 -15.48 -7.00 15.35
N PHE A 120 -15.22 -5.80 15.87
CA PHE A 120 -14.90 -4.63 15.06
C PHE A 120 -13.59 -4.78 14.29
N TRP A 121 -12.54 -5.37 14.88
CA TRP A 121 -11.21 -5.47 14.25
C TRP A 121 -10.95 -6.77 13.49
N GLN A 122 -11.53 -7.90 13.91
CA GLN A 122 -11.28 -9.20 13.30
C GLN A 122 -12.34 -9.59 12.28
N ASN A 123 -13.61 -9.23 12.52
CA ASN A 123 -14.72 -9.72 11.70
C ASN A 123 -15.26 -8.69 10.70
N MET A 124 -14.85 -7.42 10.79
CA MET A 124 -15.30 -6.35 9.89
C MET A 124 -14.19 -5.83 8.99
N ASN A 125 -14.52 -5.58 7.72
CA ASN A 125 -13.69 -4.82 6.78
C ASN A 125 -13.85 -3.30 6.96
N TRP A 126 -13.04 -2.49 6.26
CA TRP A 126 -13.09 -1.03 6.41
C TRP A 126 -14.46 -0.42 6.08
N GLU A 127 -15.15 -0.94 5.08
CA GLU A 127 -16.49 -0.49 4.69
C GLU A 127 -17.54 -0.84 5.73
N GLN A 128 -17.52 -2.08 6.23
CA GLN A 128 -18.39 -2.52 7.31
C GLN A 128 -18.15 -1.70 8.59
N ARG A 129 -16.89 -1.41 8.94
CA ARG A 129 -16.56 -0.54 10.07
C ARG A 129 -17.06 0.89 9.86
N ARG A 130 -16.96 1.41 8.64
CA ARG A 130 -17.48 2.73 8.30
C ARG A 130 -18.99 2.76 8.53
N SER A 131 -19.71 1.79 7.98
CA SER A 131 -21.15 1.61 8.16
C SER A 131 -21.53 1.47 9.64
N PHE A 132 -20.77 0.67 10.39
CA PHE A 132 -20.93 0.50 11.84
C PHE A 132 -20.80 1.85 12.57
N ILE A 133 -19.74 2.62 12.34
CA ILE A 133 -19.57 3.92 13.00
C ILE A 133 -20.69 4.89 12.61
N THR A 134 -21.10 4.91 11.35
CA THR A 134 -22.13 5.86 10.88
C THR A 134 -23.51 5.54 11.43
N SER A 135 -23.84 4.26 11.65
CA SER A 135 -25.10 3.84 12.28
C SER A 135 -25.11 3.96 13.82
N HIS A 136 -23.93 4.08 14.42
CA HIS A 136 -23.74 4.19 15.88
C HIS A 136 -23.38 5.60 16.36
N VAL A 137 -23.19 6.56 15.44
CA VAL A 137 -22.92 7.96 15.77
C VAL A 137 -23.93 8.86 15.08
N ASN A 138 -24.86 9.42 15.85
CA ASN A 138 -25.88 10.32 15.31
C ASN A 138 -25.38 11.76 15.36
N LYS A 139 -25.48 12.47 14.23
CA LYS A 139 -25.28 13.92 14.15
C LYS A 139 -26.60 14.61 14.52
N ILE A 140 -26.55 15.46 15.53
CA ILE A 140 -27.66 16.30 15.95
C ILE A 140 -27.28 17.74 15.58
N PRO A 141 -28.04 18.41 14.70
CA PRO A 141 -27.76 19.80 14.36
C PRO A 141 -27.86 20.66 15.62
N LYS A 142 -27.00 21.68 15.71
CA LYS A 142 -27.09 22.63 16.81
C LYS A 142 -28.45 23.34 16.75
N LYS A 143 -29.13 23.46 17.91
CA LYS A 143 -30.32 24.32 18.02
C LYS A 143 -29.93 25.78 17.74
N ILE A 144 -30.75 26.50 16.99
CA ILE A 144 -30.52 27.91 16.68
C ILE A 144 -30.39 28.69 18.00
N THR A 145 -29.26 29.39 18.17
CA THR A 145 -28.99 30.24 19.34
C THR A 145 -29.13 31.70 18.95
N LYS A 146 -29.58 32.56 19.87
CA LYS A 146 -29.76 34.01 19.63
C LYS A 146 -28.54 34.72 19.04
N ASN A 147 -27.33 34.16 19.24
CA ASN A 147 -26.10 34.65 18.63
C ASN A 147 -25.38 33.53 17.84
N PRO A 148 -25.73 33.31 16.55
CA PRO A 148 -25.21 32.20 15.75
C PRO A 148 -23.71 32.32 15.42
N GLU A 149 -23.18 33.53 15.28
CA GLU A 149 -21.77 33.80 14.89
C GLU A 149 -20.76 33.50 16.00
N SER A 150 -21.20 33.47 17.26
CA SER A 150 -20.32 33.22 18.41
C SER A 150 -19.75 31.79 18.48
N SER A 151 -20.31 30.83 17.72
CA SER A 151 -20.00 29.41 17.90
C SER A 151 -19.56 28.73 16.61
N LYS A 152 -18.29 28.29 16.57
CA LYS A 152 -17.72 27.50 15.47
C LYS A 152 -18.28 26.06 15.36
N ARG A 153 -19.19 25.65 16.25
CA ARG A 153 -19.72 24.28 16.31
C ARG A 153 -21.03 24.17 15.54
N THR A 154 -21.01 23.38 14.46
CA THR A 154 -22.17 23.14 13.59
C THR A 154 -23.05 21.98 14.07
N ASP A 155 -22.43 20.90 14.55
CA ASP A 155 -23.12 19.68 14.97
C ASP A 155 -22.75 19.24 16.39
N SER A 156 -23.67 18.51 17.02
CA SER A 156 -23.42 17.68 18.20
C SER A 156 -23.53 16.22 17.83
N ARG A 157 -22.85 15.35 18.58
CA ARG A 157 -22.81 13.92 18.27
C ARG A 157 -23.19 13.10 19.49
N THR A 158 -24.08 12.15 19.30
CA THR A 158 -24.37 11.11 20.29
C THR A 158 -23.75 9.79 19.84
N TYR A 159 -23.26 9.03 20.79
CA TYR A 159 -22.53 7.79 20.55
C TYR A 159 -23.31 6.65 21.18
N VAL A 160 -23.50 5.57 20.42
CA VAL A 160 -24.27 4.39 20.82
C VAL A 160 -23.41 3.16 20.62
N LEU A 161 -23.49 2.18 21.52
CA LEU A 161 -22.95 0.83 21.33
C LEU A 161 -24.12 -0.14 21.37
N THR A 162 -24.18 -1.08 20.43
CA THR A 162 -25.22 -2.11 20.41
C THR A 162 -24.67 -3.41 20.99
N ILE A 163 -25.29 -3.92 22.04
CA ILE A 163 -24.92 -5.16 22.73
C ILE A 163 -26.19 -6.00 22.82
N ASP A 164 -26.15 -7.25 22.39
CA ASP A 164 -27.31 -8.17 22.40
C ASP A 164 -28.57 -7.54 21.76
N ASN A 165 -28.37 -6.84 20.63
CA ASN A 165 -29.38 -6.05 19.91
C ASN A 165 -29.99 -4.86 20.68
N VAL A 166 -29.51 -4.56 21.89
CA VAL A 166 -29.91 -3.40 22.69
C VAL A 166 -28.94 -2.24 22.45
N ARG A 167 -29.50 -1.06 22.18
CA ARG A 167 -28.72 0.17 21.93
C ARG A 167 -28.42 0.90 23.24
N HIS A 168 -27.17 0.94 23.63
CA HIS A 168 -26.68 1.69 24.80
C HIS A 168 -26.05 3.01 24.39
N GLN A 169 -26.66 4.13 24.77
CA GLN A 169 -26.02 5.43 24.58
C GLN A 169 -24.86 5.57 25.56
N VAL A 170 -23.68 5.94 25.05
CA VAL A 170 -22.46 6.09 25.85
C VAL A 170 -21.83 7.46 25.62
N CYS A 171 -20.88 7.82 26.48
CA CYS A 171 -20.07 9.00 26.25
C CYS A 171 -19.04 8.76 25.14
N LYS A 172 -18.57 9.83 24.52
CA LYS A 172 -17.52 9.80 23.49
C LYS A 172 -16.27 9.04 23.95
N LYS A 173 -15.84 9.25 25.20
CA LYS A 173 -14.65 8.60 25.76
C LYS A 173 -14.80 7.08 25.77
N MET A 174 -15.94 6.58 26.24
CA MET A 174 -16.25 5.16 26.28
C MET A 174 -16.26 4.55 24.87
N PHE A 175 -16.96 5.19 23.92
CA PHE A 175 -17.02 4.72 22.54
C PHE A 175 -15.65 4.60 21.89
N LEU A 176 -14.82 5.65 22.01
CA LEU A 176 -13.45 5.65 21.47
C LEU A 176 -12.54 4.63 22.17
N ALA A 177 -12.72 4.45 23.48
CA ALA A 177 -11.93 3.54 24.30
C ALA A 177 -12.24 2.07 23.97
N THR A 178 -13.52 1.72 23.87
CA THR A 178 -13.98 0.37 23.53
C THR A 178 -13.52 -0.03 22.13
N LEU A 179 -13.64 0.84 21.13
CA LEU A 179 -13.22 0.50 19.76
C LEU A 179 -11.73 0.70 19.47
N GLY A 180 -10.95 1.30 20.38
CA GLY A 180 -9.52 1.57 20.17
C GLY A 180 -9.23 2.54 19.01
N ILE A 181 -10.11 3.52 18.78
CA ILE A 181 -10.02 4.50 17.69
C ILE A 181 -9.79 5.92 18.21
N LYS A 182 -9.33 6.80 17.31
CA LYS A 182 -9.12 8.24 17.59
C LYS A 182 -10.31 9.06 17.10
N ASP A 183 -10.53 10.24 17.68
CA ASP A 183 -11.64 11.13 17.29
C ASP A 183 -11.62 11.53 15.80
N TRP A 184 -10.41 11.81 15.26
CA TRP A 184 -10.21 12.09 13.83
C TRP A 184 -10.82 11.01 12.94
N PHE A 185 -10.73 9.75 13.36
CA PHE A 185 -11.20 8.61 12.60
C PHE A 185 -12.72 8.66 12.40
N ILE A 186 -13.46 9.02 13.45
CA ILE A 186 -14.91 9.21 13.39
C ILE A 186 -15.25 10.42 12.50
N ARG A 187 -14.56 11.55 12.70
CA ARG A 187 -14.76 12.76 11.88
C ARG A 187 -14.61 12.47 10.38
N TYR A 188 -13.52 11.79 10.02
CA TYR A 188 -13.20 11.46 8.63
C TYR A 188 -14.25 10.55 7.97
N TRP A 189 -14.82 9.60 8.70
CA TRP A 189 -15.85 8.72 8.13
C TRP A 189 -17.22 9.38 8.04
N LEU A 190 -17.55 10.21 9.03
CA LEU A 190 -18.80 10.97 9.03
C LEU A 190 -18.84 12.06 7.95
N THR A 191 -17.71 12.65 7.55
CA THR A 191 -17.70 13.62 6.44
C THR A 191 -17.83 12.93 5.08
N LYS A 192 -17.29 11.71 4.93
CA LYS A 192 -17.37 10.96 3.67
C LYS A 192 -18.77 10.41 3.39
N THR A 193 -19.59 10.16 4.40
CA THR A 193 -20.97 9.65 4.22
C THR A 193 -21.95 10.71 3.74
N ASP A 194 -21.60 11.98 3.86
CA ASP A 194 -22.45 13.08 3.36
C ASP A 194 -22.42 13.15 1.81
N CYS A 195 -21.61 12.31 1.14
CA CYS A 195 -21.70 12.04 -0.30
C CYS A 195 -22.68 10.87 -0.51
N ALA A 196 -23.84 11.15 -1.10
CA ALA A 196 -25.03 10.30 -1.19
C ALA A 196 -24.87 8.97 -1.95
N MET A 197 -23.67 8.54 -2.35
CA MET A 197 -23.42 7.23 -2.93
C MET A 197 -22.06 6.72 -2.45
N PRO A 198 -21.92 5.50 -1.90
CA PRO A 198 -20.62 4.86 -1.86
C PRO A 198 -20.17 4.69 -3.32
N PRO A 199 -19.01 5.24 -3.75
CA PRO A 199 -18.44 4.82 -5.01
C PRO A 199 -18.20 3.31 -4.86
N ASP A 200 -18.70 2.54 -5.83
CA ASP A 200 -18.48 1.10 -5.90
C ASP A 200 -17.03 0.79 -5.52
N SER A 201 -16.87 -0.08 -4.52
CA SER A 201 -15.58 -0.45 -3.95
C SER A 201 -14.67 -1.20 -4.92
N SER A 202 -15.10 -1.36 -6.17
CA SER A 202 -14.30 -1.80 -7.31
C SER A 202 -13.32 -0.75 -7.83
N THR A 203 -13.48 0.55 -7.53
CA THR A 203 -12.72 1.59 -8.28
C THR A 203 -11.70 2.40 -7.47
N SER A 204 -11.61 2.23 -6.14
CA SER A 204 -10.70 3.04 -5.30
C SER A 204 -9.39 2.33 -4.93
N THR A 205 -8.82 1.59 -5.88
CA THR A 205 -7.37 1.37 -5.91
C THR A 205 -6.77 2.21 -7.02
N SER A 206 -6.02 3.23 -6.62
CA SER A 206 -5.00 3.84 -7.47
C SER A 206 -3.96 2.77 -7.85
N ASN A 207 -4.29 1.98 -8.87
CA ASN A 207 -3.42 1.11 -9.64
C ASN A 207 -4.19 0.68 -10.89
N ARG A 208 -4.06 1.54 -11.91
CA ARG A 208 -3.99 1.20 -13.35
C ARG A 208 -4.25 -0.28 -13.68
N ARG A 209 -5.52 -0.63 -13.87
CA ARG A 209 -6.01 -1.71 -14.74
C ARG A 209 -7.53 -1.53 -14.82
N ASN A 210 -7.93 -0.48 -15.53
CA ASN A 210 -9.31 -0.26 -15.93
C ASN A 210 -9.66 -1.38 -16.94
N PRO A 211 -10.78 -2.11 -16.83
CA PRO A 211 -11.18 -3.10 -17.84
C PRO A 211 -11.39 -2.47 -19.23
N GLU A 212 -11.65 -1.17 -19.28
CA GLU A 212 -11.66 -0.35 -20.51
C GLU A 212 -10.34 -0.43 -21.30
N LYS A 213 -9.21 -0.71 -20.64
CA LYS A 213 -7.90 -0.90 -21.31
C LYS A 213 -7.73 -2.24 -22.02
N ILE A 214 -8.63 -3.20 -21.82
CA ILE A 214 -8.58 -4.49 -22.53
C ILE A 214 -8.98 -4.28 -23.99
N GLU A 215 -9.96 -3.41 -24.26
CA GLU A 215 -10.31 -2.98 -25.62
C GLU A 215 -9.19 -2.13 -26.24
N ASP A 216 -8.56 -1.24 -25.46
CA ASP A 216 -7.36 -0.50 -25.92
C ASP A 216 -6.21 -1.43 -26.34
N HIS A 217 -6.05 -2.60 -25.69
CA HIS A 217 -4.99 -3.56 -26.04
C HIS A 217 -5.22 -4.20 -27.41
N LYS A 218 -6.47 -4.48 -27.78
CA LYS A 218 -6.81 -4.99 -29.13
C LYS A 218 -6.55 -3.95 -30.21
N TYR A 219 -6.86 -2.68 -29.93
CA TYR A 219 -6.54 -1.58 -30.84
C TYR A 219 -5.03 -1.42 -31.04
N ILE A 220 -4.27 -1.44 -29.94
CA ILE A 220 -2.80 -1.35 -29.99
C ILE A 220 -2.20 -2.56 -30.72
N GLU A 221 -2.70 -3.77 -30.49
CA GLU A 221 -2.24 -4.98 -31.21
C GLU A 221 -2.51 -4.89 -32.72
N LYS A 222 -3.70 -4.42 -33.13
CA LYS A 222 -4.01 -4.16 -34.54
C LYS A 222 -3.10 -3.08 -35.13
N PHE A 223 -2.98 -1.94 -34.46
CA PHE A 223 -2.13 -0.84 -34.89
C PHE A 223 -0.67 -1.27 -35.08
N LEU A 224 -0.10 -2.04 -34.13
CA LEU A 224 1.27 -2.55 -34.24
C LEU A 224 1.43 -3.60 -35.34
N ALA A 225 0.38 -4.36 -35.67
CA ALA A 225 0.39 -5.32 -36.76
C ALA A 225 0.37 -4.62 -38.13
N ASP A 226 -0.31 -3.47 -38.24
CA ASP A 226 -0.45 -2.69 -39.47
C ASP A 226 0.81 -1.87 -39.80
N LEU A 227 1.74 -1.70 -38.86
CA LEU A 227 3.01 -1.03 -39.11
C LEU A 227 3.87 -1.83 -40.12
N PRO A 228 4.54 -1.16 -41.08
CA PRO A 228 5.36 -1.84 -42.09
C PRO A 228 6.54 -2.55 -41.44
N LYS A 229 6.54 -3.89 -41.54
CA LYS A 229 7.58 -4.76 -41.00
C LYS A 229 8.71 -4.89 -42.01
N MET A 230 9.94 -4.66 -41.57
CA MET A 230 11.15 -4.87 -42.35
C MET A 230 11.85 -6.16 -41.91
N PRO A 231 12.19 -7.05 -42.86
CA PRO A 231 13.00 -8.22 -42.53
C PRO A 231 14.39 -7.78 -42.05
N SER A 232 14.76 -8.20 -40.85
CA SER A 232 16.11 -7.95 -40.32
C SER A 232 17.11 -8.88 -41.02
N HIS A 233 17.74 -8.39 -42.10
CA HIS A 233 18.72 -9.17 -42.87
C HIS A 233 19.88 -9.69 -41.99
N TYR A 234 20.27 -8.91 -40.98
CA TYR A 234 21.38 -9.23 -40.07
C TYR A 234 21.03 -10.22 -38.94
N CYS A 235 19.77 -10.59 -38.71
CA CYS A 235 19.38 -11.37 -37.53
C CYS A 235 18.53 -12.64 -37.81
N ARG A 236 18.38 -13.05 -39.09
CA ARG A 236 17.53 -14.19 -39.48
C ARG A 236 17.94 -15.54 -38.87
N ALA A 237 19.24 -15.78 -38.65
CA ALA A 237 19.72 -17.06 -38.14
C ALA A 237 19.52 -17.24 -36.62
N LYS A 238 19.24 -16.17 -35.86
CA LYS A 238 19.27 -16.21 -34.38
C LYS A 238 17.98 -15.75 -33.70
N THR A 239 17.07 -15.01 -34.37
CA THR A 239 15.82 -14.54 -33.76
C THR A 239 14.70 -14.30 -34.79
N SER A 240 13.43 -14.49 -34.40
CA SER A 240 12.23 -14.14 -35.19
C SER A 240 11.80 -12.66 -35.06
N ARG A 241 12.74 -11.74 -34.82
CA ARG A 241 12.43 -10.32 -34.58
C ARG A 241 12.26 -9.55 -35.89
N GLU A 242 11.15 -8.83 -36.01
CA GLU A 242 10.84 -7.91 -37.11
C GLU A 242 11.15 -6.47 -36.68
N ASN A 243 11.82 -5.70 -37.55
CA ASN A 243 12.18 -4.31 -37.25
C ASN A 243 11.25 -3.36 -38.02
N PHE A 244 10.99 -2.17 -37.48
CA PHE A 244 10.21 -1.13 -38.18
C PHE A 244 11.15 -0.22 -38.99
N ARG A 245 10.74 0.15 -40.21
CA ARG A 245 11.49 1.10 -41.05
C ARG A 245 11.26 2.52 -40.54
N THR A 246 12.31 3.24 -40.17
CA THR A 246 12.25 4.69 -39.95
C THR A 246 12.47 5.40 -41.28
N SER A 247 11.43 5.97 -41.86
CA SER A 247 11.56 6.87 -43.01
C SER A 247 11.89 8.29 -42.52
N PHE A 248 13.18 8.60 -42.41
CA PHE A 248 13.66 9.99 -42.38
C PHE A 248 14.62 10.18 -43.56
N HIS A 249 14.07 10.58 -44.69
CA HIS A 249 14.72 11.20 -45.86
C HIS A 249 13.58 11.97 -46.55
N GLU A 250 13.70 13.23 -46.96
CA GLU A 250 14.78 13.97 -47.61
C GLU A 250 14.53 15.49 -47.36
N HIS A 251 15.46 16.43 -47.54
CA HIS A 251 16.05 16.80 -48.83
C HIS A 251 17.43 17.45 -48.69
N ASP A 252 18.39 16.92 -49.45
CA ASP A 252 19.46 17.71 -50.04
C ASP A 252 18.83 18.70 -51.03
N THR A 253 19.12 19.99 -50.87
CA THR A 253 18.94 20.99 -51.93
C THR A 253 20.29 21.50 -52.35
N ALA A 254 20.72 21.07 -53.54
CA ALA A 254 21.78 21.67 -54.31
C ALA A 254 21.24 22.92 -55.05
N LEU A 255 21.93 24.05 -54.89
CA LEU A 255 22.18 25.07 -55.91
C LEU A 255 23.49 25.76 -55.57
#